data_AF-E9UWY8-F1
#
_entry.id   AF-E9UWY8-F1
#
_cell.length_a   1.000
_cell.length_b   1.000
_cell.length_c   1.000
_cell.angle_alpha   90.00
_cell.angle_beta   90.00
_cell.angle_gamma   90.00
#
_symmetry.space_group_name_H-M   'P 1'
#
loop_
_entity.id
_entity.type
_entity.pdbx_description
1 polymer ?
#
loop_
_entity_poly.entity_id
_entity_poly.type
_entity_poly.pdbx_seq_one_letter_code
_entity_poly.pdbx_strand_id
1 'polypeptide(L)'
;MLTDNDRLVAHVARLGEEHPPIPMDSVDFTVNDPAGFGARFGHVLDYMARVELEVDRNVLEISTMLPNPPEVDKRFYAEVWQPQEIQHGLILDRLQQVVGRPPATTDLDHVGLKLKVLGLLAHLEPFQDVCRMLYYLTGMATERSAVIAYNLLHDGVVETGEQAVAETVIGPIKRQEPGHYAFYQLSARAHWATLAAWQKWLVRRMRRISFAPVGVNNVSQLADFGDVMETLGVDHEGRDLAADVARVEQELLWARDRGLPVPDYVARAFREAVEAAQARRAVRLGM
;
A
#
# COMPACT_ATOMS: atom_id res chain seq x y z
N MET A 1 11.30 13.25 -27.89
CA MET A 1 10.36 12.61 -26.95
C MET A 1 11.18 12.10 -25.79
N LEU A 2 10.79 12.39 -24.55
CA LEU A 2 11.42 11.79 -23.37
C LEU A 2 11.16 10.29 -23.35
N THR A 3 12.16 9.49 -23.00
CA THR A 3 11.97 8.05 -22.77
C THR A 3 11.14 7.83 -21.50
N ASP A 4 10.54 6.65 -21.32
CA ASP A 4 9.80 6.35 -20.09
C ASP A 4 10.73 6.38 -18.85
N ASN A 5 12.02 6.10 -19.04
CA ASN A 5 13.03 6.23 -17.99
C ASN A 5 13.28 7.71 -17.62
N ASP A 6 13.37 8.62 -18.59
CA ASP A 6 13.54 10.05 -18.31
C ASP A 6 12.33 10.62 -17.56
N ARG A 7 11.11 10.16 -17.90
CA ARG A 7 9.89 10.53 -17.20
C ARG A 7 9.88 10.04 -15.76
N LEU A 8 10.35 8.81 -15.52
CA LEU A 8 10.44 8.24 -14.18
C LEU A 8 11.43 9.01 -13.30
N VAL A 9 12.62 9.31 -13.82
CA VAL A 9 13.64 10.11 -13.09
C VAL A 9 13.11 11.51 -12.77
N ALA A 10 12.48 12.18 -13.73
CA ALA A 10 11.88 13.49 -13.51
C ALA A 10 10.73 13.45 -12.50
N HIS A 11 9.94 12.38 -12.49
CA HIS A 11 8.88 12.17 -11.51
C HIS A 11 9.43 12.01 -10.10
N VAL A 12 10.43 11.16 -9.90
CA VAL A 12 11.07 10.96 -8.58
C VAL A 12 11.67 12.25 -8.05
N ALA A 13 12.38 13.01 -8.90
CA ALA A 13 12.96 14.29 -8.50
C ALA A 13 11.88 15.29 -8.07
N ARG A 14 10.84 15.47 -8.89
CA ARG A 14 9.73 16.38 -8.58
C ARG A 14 8.98 15.96 -7.32
N LEU A 15 8.72 14.66 -7.13
CA LEU A 15 8.05 14.14 -5.95
C LEU A 15 8.81 14.47 -4.66
N GLY A 16 10.13 14.28 -4.66
CA GLY A 16 10.97 14.62 -3.49
C GLY A 16 11.01 16.12 -3.20
N GLU A 17 10.99 16.97 -4.24
CA GLU A 17 11.03 18.43 -4.09
C GLU A 17 9.68 19.02 -3.66
N GLU A 18 8.58 18.61 -4.29
CA GLU A 18 7.25 19.18 -4.07
C GLU A 18 6.55 18.63 -2.81
N HIS A 19 6.94 17.43 -2.39
CA HIS A 19 6.28 16.72 -1.29
C HIS A 19 7.28 16.15 -0.28
N PRO A 20 8.10 16.96 0.41
CA PRO A 20 9.05 16.43 1.41
C PRO A 20 8.33 15.69 2.56
N PRO A 21 9.05 14.88 3.35
CA PRO A 21 8.48 14.24 4.54
C PRO A 21 7.77 15.25 5.44
N ILE A 22 6.59 14.89 5.92
CA ILE A 22 5.74 15.80 6.71
C ILE A 22 6.43 16.05 8.05
N PRO A 23 6.78 17.30 8.40
CA PRO A 23 7.40 17.60 9.67
C PRO A 23 6.41 17.37 10.83
N MET A 24 6.81 16.61 11.85
CA MET A 24 5.96 16.32 13.02
C MET A 24 5.45 17.59 13.74
N ASP A 25 6.24 18.67 13.74
CA ASP A 25 5.89 19.96 14.33
C ASP A 25 4.87 20.77 13.50
N SER A 26 4.61 20.36 12.26
CA SER A 26 3.57 20.95 11.40
C SER A 26 2.18 20.35 11.62
N VAL A 27 2.07 19.31 12.45
CA VAL A 27 0.84 18.54 12.64
C VAL A 27 0.08 19.01 13.89
N ASP A 28 -1.21 19.32 13.71
CA ASP A 28 -2.13 19.61 14.79
C ASP A 28 -2.98 18.37 15.11
N PHE A 29 -2.70 17.75 16.25
CA PHE A 29 -3.39 16.56 16.74
C PHE A 29 -4.66 16.88 17.55
N THR A 30 -5.22 18.09 17.45
CA THR A 30 -6.46 18.43 18.14
C THR A 30 -7.62 17.56 17.65
N VAL A 31 -8.23 16.80 18.57
CA VAL A 31 -9.44 16.00 18.35
C VAL A 31 -10.51 16.48 19.33
N ASN A 32 -11.64 16.97 18.81
CA ASN A 32 -12.71 17.58 19.59
C ASN A 32 -13.58 16.53 20.30
N ASP A 33 -13.84 15.39 19.65
CA ASP A 33 -14.49 14.21 20.25
C ASP A 33 -13.59 12.97 20.13
N PRO A 34 -12.57 12.83 21.00
CA PRO A 34 -11.67 11.67 20.97
C PRO A 34 -12.40 10.34 21.14
N ALA A 35 -13.50 10.31 21.89
CA ALA A 35 -14.25 9.08 22.15
C ALA A 35 -15.04 8.64 20.92
N GLY A 36 -15.81 9.54 20.30
CA GLY A 36 -16.54 9.24 19.07
C GLY A 36 -15.60 8.96 17.89
N PHE A 37 -14.54 9.75 17.75
CA PHE A 37 -13.51 9.52 16.74
C PHE A 37 -12.83 8.17 16.92
N GLY A 38 -12.38 7.86 18.14
CA GLY A 38 -11.74 6.58 18.47
C GLY A 38 -12.68 5.39 18.26
N ALA A 39 -13.98 5.54 18.54
CA ALA A 39 -14.97 4.51 18.30
C ALA A 39 -15.17 4.22 16.80
N ARG A 40 -15.16 5.26 15.94
CA ARG A 40 -15.32 5.11 14.48
C ARG A 40 -14.02 4.65 13.81
N PHE A 41 -12.91 5.34 14.05
CA PHE A 41 -11.67 5.18 13.29
C PHE A 41 -10.52 4.54 14.05
N GLY A 42 -10.66 4.22 15.34
CA GLY A 42 -9.55 3.69 16.15
C GLY A 42 -8.92 2.42 15.57
N HIS A 43 -9.72 1.49 15.07
CA HIS A 43 -9.22 0.26 14.41
C HIS A 43 -8.64 0.52 13.01
N VAL A 44 -9.11 1.56 12.32
CA VAL A 44 -8.52 2.01 11.05
C VAL A 44 -7.13 2.56 11.30
N LEU A 45 -6.96 3.37 12.34
CA LEU A 45 -5.66 3.88 12.74
C LEU A 45 -4.71 2.77 13.19
N ASP A 46 -5.18 1.80 14.00
CA ASP A 46 -4.33 0.66 14.40
C ASP A 46 -3.75 -0.05 13.18
N TYR A 47 -4.59 -0.27 12.16
CA TYR A 47 -4.20 -0.98 10.96
C TYR A 47 -3.25 -0.16 10.11
N MET A 48 -3.61 1.08 9.79
CA MET A 48 -2.82 1.94 8.92
C MET A 48 -1.49 2.32 9.57
N ALA A 49 -1.48 2.75 10.83
CA ALA A 49 -0.23 3.10 11.54
C ALA A 49 0.76 1.93 11.56
N ARG A 50 0.28 0.70 11.78
CA ARG A 50 1.15 -0.49 11.70
C ARG A 50 1.72 -0.68 10.31
N VAL A 51 0.87 -0.63 9.28
CA VAL A 51 1.31 -0.87 7.89
C VAL A 51 2.38 0.14 7.47
N GLU A 52 2.18 1.41 7.82
CA GLU A 52 3.10 2.51 7.54
C GLU A 52 4.41 2.36 8.32
N LEU A 53 4.36 2.04 9.61
CA LEU A 53 5.56 1.87 10.43
C LEU A 53 6.39 0.62 10.07
N GLU A 54 5.79 -0.37 9.40
CA GLU A 54 6.50 -1.53 8.86
C GLU A 54 7.34 -1.19 7.59
N VAL A 55 7.42 0.08 7.18
CA VAL A 55 8.23 0.54 6.05
C VAL A 55 9.69 0.07 6.13
N ASP A 56 10.33 0.09 7.30
CA ASP A 56 11.72 -0.35 7.44
C ASP A 56 11.87 -1.86 7.13
N ARG A 57 10.91 -2.69 7.56
CA ARG A 57 10.86 -4.09 7.14
C ARG A 57 10.68 -4.19 5.62
N ASN A 58 9.79 -3.40 5.04
CA ASN A 58 9.56 -3.40 3.59
C ASN A 58 10.86 -3.05 2.83
N VAL A 59 11.64 -2.06 3.30
CA VAL A 59 12.97 -1.72 2.74
C VAL A 59 13.94 -2.89 2.85
N LEU A 60 13.96 -3.61 3.97
CA LEU A 60 14.78 -4.81 4.14
C LEU A 60 14.37 -5.94 3.18
N GLU A 61 13.07 -6.16 3.00
CA GLU A 61 12.54 -7.15 2.06
C GLU A 61 12.92 -6.79 0.61
N ILE A 62 12.79 -5.52 0.22
CA ILE A 62 13.19 -5.00 -1.10
C ILE A 62 14.68 -5.24 -1.34
N SER A 63 15.50 -4.81 -0.39
CA SER A 63 16.97 -4.93 -0.48
C SER A 63 17.41 -6.38 -0.54
N THR A 64 16.66 -7.28 0.11
CA THR A 64 16.90 -8.73 0.04
C THR A 64 16.51 -9.30 -1.32
N MET A 65 15.35 -8.91 -1.87
CA MET A 65 14.83 -9.46 -3.13
C MET A 65 15.50 -8.89 -4.38
N LEU A 66 16.01 -7.67 -4.30
CA LEU A 66 16.56 -6.91 -5.42
C LEU A 66 18.02 -6.55 -5.11
N PRO A 67 18.98 -7.47 -5.32
CA PRO A 67 20.39 -7.23 -4.99
C PRO A 67 21.05 -6.16 -5.89
N ASN A 68 20.50 -5.89 -7.07
CA ASN A 68 21.02 -4.86 -7.99
C ASN A 68 19.89 -4.04 -8.65
N PRO A 69 19.13 -3.23 -7.89
CA PRO A 69 18.03 -2.44 -8.43
C PRO A 69 18.57 -1.26 -9.26
N PRO A 70 17.78 -0.70 -10.20
CA PRO A 70 18.14 0.51 -10.93
C PRO A 70 18.46 1.69 -9.99
N GLU A 71 19.29 2.64 -10.43
CA GLU A 71 19.62 3.81 -9.61
C GLU A 71 18.39 4.67 -9.26
N VAL A 72 17.42 4.77 -10.17
CA VAL A 72 16.18 5.52 -9.91
C VAL A 72 15.34 4.89 -8.80
N ASP A 73 15.35 3.56 -8.68
CA ASP A 73 14.69 2.83 -7.61
C ASP A 73 15.39 3.09 -6.27
N LYS A 74 16.71 2.97 -6.23
CA LYS A 74 17.51 3.27 -5.02
C LYS A 74 17.23 4.68 -4.52
N ARG A 75 17.24 5.65 -5.44
CA ARG A 75 16.95 7.04 -5.15
C ARG A 75 15.53 7.22 -4.62
N PHE A 76 14.54 6.64 -5.29
CA PHE A 76 13.16 6.72 -4.85
C PHE A 76 12.98 6.17 -3.44
N TYR A 77 13.47 4.97 -3.14
CA TYR A 77 13.29 4.38 -1.80
C TYR A 77 14.04 5.16 -0.72
N ALA A 78 15.33 5.47 -0.94
CA ALA A 78 16.17 6.05 0.10
C ALA A 78 15.92 7.54 0.33
N GLU A 79 15.60 8.31 -0.72
CA GLU A 79 15.52 9.77 -0.65
C GLU A 79 14.09 10.31 -0.62
N VAL A 80 13.10 9.53 -1.06
CA VAL A 80 11.72 10.00 -1.24
C VAL A 80 10.75 9.17 -0.41
N TRP A 81 10.56 7.91 -0.78
CA TRP A 81 9.51 7.04 -0.23
C TRP A 81 9.74 6.70 1.24
N GLN A 82 10.88 6.10 1.62
CA GLN A 82 11.10 5.68 3.01
C GLN A 82 11.01 6.86 4.00
N PRO A 83 11.65 8.03 3.76
CA PRO A 83 11.50 9.16 4.67
C PRO A 83 10.05 9.68 4.81
N GLN A 84 9.25 9.63 3.73
CA GLN A 84 7.85 10.04 3.75
C GLN A 84 6.99 9.06 4.56
N GLU A 85 7.07 7.77 4.25
CA GLU A 85 6.31 6.68 4.90
C GLU A 85 6.63 6.57 6.40
N ILE A 86 7.90 6.77 6.80
CA ILE A 86 8.27 6.84 8.23
C ILE A 86 7.48 7.95 8.93
N GLN A 87 7.37 9.13 8.31
CA GLN A 87 6.58 10.22 8.90
C GLN A 87 5.09 9.89 8.91
N HIS A 88 4.54 9.25 7.89
CA HIS A 88 3.14 8.82 7.86
C HIS A 88 2.82 7.91 9.04
N GLY A 89 3.65 6.87 9.24
CA GLY A 89 3.51 5.92 10.33
C GLY A 89 3.62 6.59 11.70
N LEU A 90 4.61 7.45 11.90
CA LEU A 90 4.79 8.17 13.17
C LEU A 90 3.62 9.12 13.48
N ILE A 91 3.10 9.80 12.44
CA ILE A 91 1.97 10.73 12.60
C ILE A 91 0.68 9.97 12.92
N LEU A 92 0.39 8.87 12.22
CA LEU A 92 -0.79 8.06 12.50
C LEU A 92 -0.70 7.37 13.86
N ASP A 93 0.48 6.87 14.23
CA ASP A 93 0.72 6.28 15.56
C ASP A 93 0.58 7.33 16.68
N ARG A 94 0.97 8.58 16.43
CA ARG A 94 0.72 9.65 17.39
C ARG A 94 -0.77 9.97 17.49
N LEU A 95 -1.49 10.05 16.38
CA LEU A 95 -2.93 10.31 16.36
C LEU A 95 -3.72 9.22 17.10
N GLN A 96 -3.39 7.94 16.89
CA GLN A 96 -4.10 6.86 17.59
C GLN A 96 -3.90 6.95 19.11
N GLN A 97 -2.70 7.31 19.56
CA GLN A 97 -2.42 7.51 20.99
C GLN A 97 -3.21 8.68 21.58
N VAL A 98 -3.39 9.76 20.82
CA VAL A 98 -4.21 10.91 21.24
C VAL A 98 -5.66 10.50 21.49
N VAL A 99 -6.19 9.55 20.73
CA VAL A 99 -7.55 9.02 20.91
C VAL A 99 -7.60 7.77 21.81
N GLY A 100 -6.55 7.54 22.60
CA GLY A 100 -6.52 6.53 23.66
C GLY A 100 -6.22 5.11 23.20
N ARG A 101 -5.77 4.91 21.96
CA ARG A 101 -5.29 3.61 21.45
C ARG A 101 -3.86 3.35 21.95
N PRO A 102 -3.46 2.08 22.13
CA PRO A 102 -2.06 1.75 22.38
C PRO A 102 -1.19 2.08 21.16
N PRO A 103 0.12 2.31 21.32
CA PRO A 103 1.05 2.41 20.19
C PRO A 103 1.02 1.15 19.31
N ALA A 104 1.32 1.32 18.02
CA ALA A 104 1.30 0.24 17.06
C ALA A 104 2.38 -0.80 17.39
N THR A 105 2.03 -2.07 17.24
CA THR A 105 3.00 -3.17 17.35
C THR A 105 3.44 -3.57 15.96
N THR A 106 4.73 -3.39 15.68
CA THR A 106 5.31 -3.50 14.34
C THR A 106 6.34 -4.63 14.28
N ASP A 107 6.47 -5.21 13.10
CA ASP A 107 7.56 -6.12 12.76
C ASP A 107 8.51 -5.38 11.81
N LEU A 108 9.71 -5.07 12.30
CA LEU A 108 10.66 -4.19 11.61
C LEU A 108 11.82 -4.94 10.95
N ASP A 109 12.06 -6.21 11.32
CA ASP A 109 13.30 -6.91 10.98
C ASP A 109 13.08 -8.32 10.43
N HIS A 110 11.86 -8.86 10.47
CA HIS A 110 11.61 -10.19 9.96
C HIS A 110 11.53 -10.22 8.44
N VAL A 111 12.52 -10.87 7.81
CA VAL A 111 12.47 -11.23 6.38
C VAL A 111 12.21 -12.72 6.24
N GLY A 112 11.07 -13.06 5.63
CA GLY A 112 10.63 -14.44 5.42
C GLY A 112 11.57 -15.27 4.54
N LEU A 113 11.65 -16.57 4.80
CA LEU A 113 12.55 -17.50 4.07
C LEU A 113 12.30 -17.48 2.54
N LYS A 114 11.05 -17.35 2.12
CA LYS A 114 10.69 -17.28 0.69
C LYS A 114 11.35 -16.10 0.00
N LEU A 115 11.39 -14.93 0.66
CA LEU A 115 12.00 -13.72 0.11
C LEU A 115 13.53 -13.85 0.06
N LYS A 116 14.14 -14.47 1.08
CA LYS A 116 15.58 -14.79 1.08
C LYS A 116 15.96 -15.72 -0.08
N VAL A 117 15.15 -16.74 -0.36
CA VAL A 117 15.35 -17.64 -1.51
C VAL A 117 15.19 -16.88 -2.84
N LEU A 118 14.19 -16.01 -2.96
CA LEU A 118 14.03 -15.16 -4.15
C LEU A 118 15.23 -14.23 -4.34
N GLY A 119 15.74 -13.62 -3.27
CA GLY A 119 16.94 -12.80 -3.28
C GLY A 119 18.17 -13.55 -3.79
N LEU A 120 18.36 -14.79 -3.33
CA LEU A 120 19.46 -15.64 -3.83
C LEU A 120 19.34 -15.91 -5.33
N LEU A 121 18.13 -16.21 -5.82
CA LEU A 121 17.88 -16.42 -7.25
C LEU A 121 18.01 -15.12 -8.07
N ALA A 122 17.70 -13.97 -7.46
CA ALA A 122 17.76 -12.66 -8.09
C ALA A 122 19.18 -12.18 -8.38
N HIS A 123 20.22 -12.87 -7.92
CA HIS A 123 21.59 -12.63 -8.43
C HIS A 123 21.74 -13.02 -9.90
N LEU A 124 20.83 -13.82 -10.46
CA LEU A 124 20.73 -14.06 -11.89
C LEU A 124 19.83 -12.97 -12.51
N GLU A 125 20.41 -12.14 -13.38
CA GLU A 125 19.73 -10.97 -13.98
C GLU A 125 18.32 -11.28 -14.53
N PRO A 126 18.07 -12.38 -15.28
CA PRO A 126 16.72 -12.64 -15.77
C PRO A 126 15.70 -12.98 -14.68
N PHE A 127 16.14 -13.53 -13.55
CA PHE A 127 15.29 -13.75 -12.37
C PHE A 127 15.10 -12.46 -11.59
N GLN A 128 16.11 -11.60 -11.51
CA GLN A 128 15.99 -10.29 -10.89
C GLN A 128 14.89 -9.47 -11.54
N ASP A 129 14.82 -9.48 -12.87
CA ASP A 129 13.77 -8.80 -13.62
C ASP A 129 12.37 -9.31 -13.27
N VAL A 130 12.21 -10.62 -13.00
CA VAL A 130 10.93 -11.19 -12.56
C VAL A 130 10.59 -10.72 -11.14
N CYS A 131 11.55 -10.78 -10.22
CA CYS A 131 11.37 -10.30 -8.84
C CYS A 131 11.02 -8.81 -8.81
N ARG A 132 11.73 -7.99 -9.59
CA ARG A 132 11.48 -6.54 -9.73
C ARG A 132 10.08 -6.26 -10.25
N MET A 133 9.63 -7.00 -11.27
CA MET A 133 8.27 -6.83 -11.80
C MET A 133 7.20 -7.21 -10.78
N LEU A 134 7.37 -8.32 -10.06
CA LEU A 134 6.44 -8.73 -8.99
C LEU A 134 6.37 -7.67 -7.89
N TYR A 135 7.52 -7.13 -7.54
CA TYR A 135 7.63 -6.06 -6.57
C TYR A 135 6.90 -4.79 -7.03
N TYR A 136 7.11 -4.32 -8.27
CA TYR A 136 6.38 -3.16 -8.79
C TYR A 136 4.87 -3.36 -8.80
N LEU A 137 4.37 -4.57 -9.11
CA LEU A 137 2.95 -4.87 -9.06
C LEU A 137 2.40 -4.86 -7.62
N THR A 138 3.18 -5.34 -6.66
CA THR A 138 2.82 -5.26 -5.23
C THR A 138 2.78 -3.81 -4.77
N GLY A 139 3.85 -3.04 -4.97
CA GLY A 139 3.89 -1.62 -4.60
C GLY A 139 2.74 -0.84 -5.25
N MET A 140 2.52 -1.01 -6.56
CA MET A 140 1.39 -0.36 -7.25
C MET A 140 0.02 -0.68 -6.63
N ALA A 141 -0.22 -1.94 -6.22
CA ALA A 141 -1.48 -2.33 -5.58
C ALA A 141 -1.61 -1.75 -4.16
N THR A 142 -0.50 -1.73 -3.41
CA THR A 142 -0.39 -1.11 -2.09
C THR A 142 -0.68 0.38 -2.15
N GLU A 143 0.07 1.14 -2.96
CA GLU A 143 -0.10 2.59 -3.06
C GLU A 143 -1.48 2.96 -3.60
N ARG A 144 -2.05 2.17 -4.52
CA ARG A 144 -3.42 2.42 -4.99
C ARG A 144 -4.43 2.24 -3.86
N SER A 145 -4.23 1.24 -3.01
CA SER A 145 -5.08 1.01 -1.83
C SER A 145 -4.92 2.14 -0.83
N ALA A 146 -3.69 2.61 -0.58
CA ALA A 146 -3.41 3.75 0.28
C ALA A 146 -4.06 5.03 -0.22
N VAL A 147 -3.90 5.38 -1.51
CA VAL A 147 -4.61 6.51 -2.15
C VAL A 147 -6.11 6.46 -1.86
N ILE A 148 -6.75 5.31 -2.02
CA ILE A 148 -8.20 5.18 -1.81
C ILE A 148 -8.55 5.29 -0.33
N ALA A 149 -7.81 4.58 0.54
CA ALA A 149 -8.03 4.58 1.97
C ALA A 149 -7.89 5.99 2.57
N TYR A 150 -6.83 6.72 2.23
CA TYR A 150 -6.61 8.08 2.71
C TYR A 150 -7.65 9.09 2.17
N ASN A 151 -8.17 8.88 0.95
CA ASN A 151 -9.29 9.69 0.46
C ASN A 151 -10.56 9.46 1.29
N LEU A 152 -10.94 8.20 1.51
CA LEU A 152 -12.13 7.85 2.27
C LEU A 152 -12.01 8.23 3.75
N LEU A 153 -10.83 8.00 4.34
CA LEU A 153 -10.55 8.40 5.71
C LEU A 153 -10.62 9.92 5.84
N HIS A 154 -10.00 10.68 4.93
CA HIS A 154 -10.08 12.14 4.94
C HIS A 154 -11.53 12.61 4.94
N ASP A 155 -12.36 12.09 4.02
CA ASP A 155 -13.75 12.49 3.92
C ASP A 155 -14.52 12.12 5.20
N GLY A 156 -14.29 10.94 5.76
CA GLY A 156 -14.86 10.52 7.04
C GLY A 156 -14.43 11.36 8.24
N VAL A 157 -13.18 11.86 8.28
CA VAL A 157 -12.67 12.76 9.33
C VAL A 157 -13.28 14.16 9.19
N VAL A 158 -13.47 14.63 7.96
CA VAL A 158 -14.17 15.91 7.69
C VAL A 158 -15.62 15.84 8.18
N GLU A 159 -16.31 14.73 7.93
CA GLU A 159 -17.68 14.50 8.40
C GLU A 159 -17.82 14.55 9.93
N THR A 160 -16.81 14.09 10.68
CA THR A 160 -16.82 14.16 12.14
C THR A 160 -16.52 15.56 12.68
N GLY A 161 -16.17 16.52 11.81
CA GLY A 161 -15.82 17.89 12.19
C GLY A 161 -14.38 18.05 12.70
N GLU A 162 -13.53 17.04 12.55
CA GLU A 162 -12.15 17.04 13.07
C GLU A 162 -11.18 17.70 12.08
N GLN A 163 -11.34 19.01 11.90
CA GLN A 163 -10.65 19.78 10.87
C GLN A 163 -9.12 19.76 11.02
N ALA A 164 -8.59 19.88 12.24
CA ALA A 164 -7.14 19.84 12.48
C ALA A 164 -6.52 18.52 11.96
N VAL A 165 -7.16 17.39 12.28
CA VAL A 165 -6.74 16.07 11.81
C VAL A 165 -6.90 15.95 10.29
N ALA A 166 -8.04 16.38 9.73
CA ALA A 166 -8.27 16.31 8.29
C ALA A 166 -7.21 17.10 7.51
N GLU A 167 -6.91 18.33 7.93
CA GLU A 167 -6.06 19.27 7.19
C GLU A 167 -4.57 19.03 7.39
N THR A 168 -4.15 18.60 8.59
CA THR A 168 -2.73 18.54 8.98
C THR A 168 -2.20 17.12 9.19
N VAL A 169 -3.07 16.13 9.42
CA VAL A 169 -2.66 14.71 9.52
C VAL A 169 -2.96 13.98 8.21
N ILE A 170 -4.23 13.85 7.85
CA ILE A 170 -4.66 12.97 6.74
C ILE A 170 -4.44 13.65 5.39
N GLY A 171 -4.75 14.93 5.27
CA GLY A 171 -4.64 15.71 4.04
C GLY A 171 -3.23 15.73 3.44
N PRO A 172 -2.15 15.96 4.23
CA PRO A 172 -0.79 15.93 3.71
C PRO A 172 -0.37 14.54 3.25
N ILE A 173 -0.67 13.49 4.02
CA ILE A 173 -0.36 12.09 3.63
C ILE A 173 -1.06 11.75 2.31
N LYS A 174 -2.38 11.99 2.24
CA LYS A 174 -3.21 11.85 1.03
C LYS A 174 -2.62 12.52 -0.21
N ARG A 175 -1.85 13.61 -0.08
CA ARG A 175 -1.20 14.29 -1.22
C ARG A 175 0.06 13.59 -1.70
N GLN A 176 0.72 12.79 -0.88
CA GLN A 176 1.96 12.08 -1.21
C GLN A 176 1.69 10.75 -1.93
N GLU A 177 0.69 9.98 -1.47
CA GLU A 177 0.33 8.66 -2.01
C GLU A 177 0.21 8.58 -3.55
N PRO A 178 -0.43 9.55 -4.25
CA PRO A 178 -0.56 9.47 -5.70
C PRO A 178 0.82 9.53 -6.40
N GLY A 179 1.80 10.17 -5.78
CA GLY A 179 3.17 10.24 -6.26
C GLY A 179 3.88 8.88 -6.18
N HIS A 180 3.71 8.15 -5.07
CA HIS A 180 4.24 6.79 -4.93
C HIS A 180 3.58 5.83 -5.91
N TYR A 181 2.25 5.89 -6.01
CA TYR A 181 1.50 5.09 -6.98
C TYR A 181 1.99 5.32 -8.41
N ALA A 182 2.22 6.59 -8.78
CA ALA A 182 2.73 6.95 -10.11
C ALA A 182 4.13 6.38 -10.37
N PHE A 183 5.02 6.36 -9.35
CA PHE A 183 6.33 5.72 -9.47
C PHE A 183 6.17 4.24 -9.85
N TYR A 184 5.43 3.46 -9.06
CA TYR A 184 5.26 2.03 -9.33
C TYR A 184 4.57 1.76 -10.66
N GLN A 185 3.57 2.56 -11.02
CA GLN A 185 2.89 2.43 -12.30
C GLN A 185 3.83 2.64 -13.49
N LEU A 186 4.63 3.72 -13.47
CA LEU A 186 5.59 4.02 -14.53
C LEU A 186 6.68 2.95 -14.61
N SER A 187 7.23 2.56 -13.46
CA SER A 187 8.25 1.51 -13.36
C SER A 187 7.74 0.16 -13.87
N ALA A 188 6.53 -0.24 -13.49
CA ALA A 188 5.89 -1.47 -13.97
C ALA A 188 5.69 -1.46 -15.50
N ARG A 189 5.20 -0.35 -16.06
CA ARG A 189 4.97 -0.24 -17.52
C ARG A 189 6.28 -0.28 -18.31
N ALA A 190 7.26 0.51 -17.89
CA ALA A 190 8.57 0.56 -18.54
C ALA A 190 9.27 -0.80 -18.49
N HIS A 191 9.27 -1.45 -17.33
CA HIS A 191 9.91 -2.75 -17.14
C HIS A 191 9.16 -3.88 -17.85
N TRP A 192 7.83 -3.89 -17.86
CA TRP A 192 7.05 -4.89 -18.60
C TRP A 192 7.38 -4.91 -20.10
N ALA A 193 7.69 -3.75 -20.69
CA ALA A 193 8.06 -3.64 -22.09
C ALA A 193 9.38 -4.38 -22.41
N THR A 194 10.30 -4.49 -21.45
CA THR A 194 11.62 -5.12 -21.64
C THR A 194 11.63 -6.62 -21.37
N LEU A 195 10.67 -7.14 -20.60
CA LEU A 195 10.62 -8.56 -20.23
C LEU A 195 10.41 -9.50 -21.44
N ALA A 196 11.18 -10.58 -21.44
CA ALA A 196 11.02 -11.71 -22.34
C ALA A 196 9.69 -12.46 -22.10
N ALA A 197 9.23 -13.22 -23.09
CA ALA A 197 7.94 -13.90 -23.03
C ALA A 197 7.82 -14.88 -21.83
N TRP A 198 8.89 -15.60 -21.51
CA TRP A 198 8.89 -16.54 -20.38
C TRP A 198 8.89 -15.81 -19.03
N GLN A 199 9.55 -14.65 -18.92
CA GLN A 199 9.51 -13.80 -17.72
C GLN A 199 8.10 -13.27 -17.50
N LYS A 200 7.43 -12.78 -18.56
CA LYS A 200 6.02 -12.35 -18.50
C LYS A 200 5.08 -13.48 -18.06
N TRP A 201 5.29 -14.68 -18.58
CA TRP A 201 4.53 -15.87 -18.14
C TRP A 201 4.76 -16.17 -16.65
N LEU A 202 6.02 -16.12 -16.20
CA LEU A 202 6.37 -16.40 -14.82
C LEU A 202 5.79 -15.33 -13.87
N VAL A 203 5.90 -14.04 -14.20
CA VAL A 203 5.29 -12.93 -13.45
C VAL A 203 3.79 -13.15 -13.28
N ARG A 204 3.06 -13.46 -14.36
CA ARG A 204 1.61 -13.75 -14.29
C ARG A 204 1.31 -14.92 -13.36
N ARG A 205 2.07 -16.00 -13.47
CA ARG A 205 1.87 -17.20 -12.66
C ARG A 205 2.11 -16.91 -11.18
N MET A 206 3.23 -16.24 -10.87
CA MET A 206 3.62 -15.89 -9.52
C MET A 206 2.65 -14.88 -8.90
N ARG A 207 2.27 -13.84 -9.64
CA ARG A 207 1.32 -12.82 -9.16
C ARG A 207 -0.03 -13.42 -8.77
N ARG A 208 -0.56 -14.37 -9.55
CA ARG A 208 -1.82 -15.07 -9.23
C ARG A 208 -1.78 -15.85 -7.92
N ILE A 209 -0.61 -16.35 -7.52
CA ILE A 209 -0.46 -17.18 -6.30
C ILE A 209 0.02 -16.38 -5.09
N SER A 210 0.62 -15.21 -5.31
CA SER A 210 1.25 -14.40 -4.26
C SER A 210 0.52 -13.10 -3.96
N PHE A 211 -0.59 -12.80 -4.64
CA PHE A 211 -1.39 -11.61 -4.35
C PHE A 211 -1.97 -11.70 -2.93
N ALA A 212 -1.80 -10.62 -2.17
CA ALA A 212 -2.46 -10.38 -0.89
C ALA A 212 -2.82 -8.88 -0.80
N PRO A 213 -3.88 -8.50 -0.08
CA PRO A 213 -4.15 -7.10 0.21
C PRO A 213 -3.00 -6.47 1.01
N VAL A 214 -2.85 -5.14 0.89
CA VAL A 214 -1.82 -4.38 1.61
C VAL A 214 -1.85 -4.71 3.10
N GLY A 215 -0.68 -4.90 3.72
CA GLY A 215 -0.59 -5.10 5.17
C GLY A 215 -1.08 -6.45 5.69
N VAL A 216 -1.49 -7.39 4.83
CA VAL A 216 -2.01 -8.71 5.22
C VAL A 216 -0.92 -9.78 5.13
N ASN A 217 -0.45 -10.27 6.28
CA ASN A 217 0.51 -11.37 6.40
C ASN A 217 -0.08 -12.61 7.10
N ASN A 218 -1.26 -12.50 7.70
CA ASN A 218 -1.94 -13.61 8.39
C ASN A 218 -3.48 -13.42 8.39
N VAL A 219 -4.19 -14.44 8.88
CA VAL A 219 -5.67 -14.46 8.90
C VAL A 219 -6.27 -13.36 9.79
N SER A 220 -5.61 -12.98 10.89
CA SER A 220 -6.09 -11.89 11.74
C SER A 220 -6.03 -10.56 10.98
N GLN A 221 -4.90 -10.29 10.33
CA GLN A 221 -4.70 -9.08 9.54
C GLN A 221 -5.61 -9.03 8.30
N LEU A 222 -5.99 -10.19 7.75
CA LEU A 222 -6.98 -10.27 6.69
C LEU A 222 -8.36 -9.79 7.17
N ALA A 223 -8.77 -10.20 8.38
CA ALA A 223 -9.99 -9.69 9.01
C ALA A 223 -9.87 -8.19 9.35
N ASP A 224 -8.73 -7.74 9.87
CA ASP A 224 -8.48 -6.31 10.15
C ASP A 224 -8.64 -5.46 8.89
N PHE A 225 -8.08 -5.91 7.76
CA PHE A 225 -8.27 -5.25 6.46
C PHE A 225 -9.75 -5.18 6.06
N GLY A 226 -10.51 -6.26 6.27
CA GLY A 226 -11.96 -6.28 6.02
C GLY A 226 -12.74 -5.28 6.89
N ASP A 227 -12.42 -5.16 8.18
CA ASP A 227 -13.03 -4.15 9.06
C ASP A 227 -12.72 -2.72 8.58
N VAL A 228 -11.49 -2.46 8.14
CA VAL A 228 -11.10 -1.16 7.57
C VAL A 228 -11.92 -0.84 6.32
N MET A 229 -12.04 -1.78 5.39
CA MET A 229 -12.82 -1.59 4.17
C MET A 229 -14.28 -1.22 4.46
N GLU A 230 -14.89 -1.90 5.43
CA GLU A 230 -16.28 -1.66 5.81
C GLU A 230 -16.46 -0.29 6.47
N THR A 231 -15.59 0.06 7.42
CA THR A 231 -15.62 1.37 8.10
C THR A 231 -15.41 2.53 7.15
N LEU A 232 -14.57 2.35 6.12
CA LEU A 232 -14.33 3.35 5.08
C LEU A 232 -15.40 3.31 3.96
N GLY A 233 -16.42 2.44 4.05
CA GLY A 233 -17.55 2.43 3.12
C GLY A 233 -17.25 1.85 1.74
N VAL A 234 -16.17 1.07 1.60
CA VAL A 234 -15.70 0.56 0.30
C VAL A 234 -16.75 -0.34 -0.38
N ASP A 235 -17.53 -1.10 0.37
CA ASP A 235 -18.53 -2.04 -0.19
C ASP A 235 -19.92 -1.40 -0.43
N HIS A 236 -20.20 -0.23 0.15
CA HIS A 236 -21.55 0.36 0.18
C HIS A 236 -21.83 1.43 -0.87
N GLU A 237 -20.80 2.13 -1.37
CA GLU A 237 -20.97 3.24 -2.32
C GLU A 237 -20.86 2.84 -3.81
N GLY A 238 -20.82 1.55 -4.12
CA GLY A 238 -20.61 1.08 -5.49
C GLY A 238 -19.18 1.28 -6.01
N ARG A 239 -18.21 1.55 -5.11
CA ARG A 239 -16.78 1.59 -5.44
C ARG A 239 -16.19 0.19 -5.36
N ASP A 240 -15.92 -0.43 -6.50
CA ASP A 240 -15.18 -1.69 -6.52
C ASP A 240 -13.68 -1.43 -6.31
N LEU A 241 -13.22 -1.45 -5.05
CA LEU A 241 -11.80 -1.29 -4.70
C LEU A 241 -10.94 -2.35 -5.39
N ALA A 242 -11.45 -3.57 -5.58
CA ALA A 242 -10.72 -4.60 -6.30
C ALA A 242 -10.52 -4.19 -7.77
N ALA A 243 -11.53 -3.59 -8.42
CA ALA A 243 -11.38 -3.05 -9.77
C ALA A 243 -10.39 -1.88 -9.85
N ASP A 244 -10.43 -0.97 -8.88
CA ASP A 244 -9.54 0.18 -8.86
C ASP A 244 -8.08 -0.20 -8.62
N VAL A 245 -7.82 -1.14 -7.72
CA VAL A 245 -6.49 -1.70 -7.46
C VAL A 245 -6.01 -2.52 -8.65
N ALA A 246 -6.90 -3.31 -9.25
CA ALA A 246 -6.51 -4.22 -10.34
C ALA A 246 -6.37 -3.55 -11.70
N ARG A 247 -6.88 -2.33 -11.92
CA ARG A 247 -7.00 -1.72 -13.26
C ARG A 247 -5.70 -1.80 -14.07
N VAL A 248 -4.59 -1.34 -13.50
CA VAL A 248 -3.30 -1.36 -14.20
C VAL A 248 -2.73 -2.77 -14.31
N GLU A 249 -2.97 -3.62 -13.31
CA GLU A 249 -2.56 -5.02 -13.34
C GLU A 249 -3.31 -5.80 -14.44
N GLN A 250 -4.59 -5.51 -14.64
CA GLN A 250 -5.41 -6.02 -15.73
C GLN A 250 -4.86 -5.54 -17.08
N GLU A 251 -4.57 -4.25 -17.22
CA GLU A 251 -3.96 -3.70 -18.46
C GLU A 251 -2.59 -4.31 -18.78
N LEU A 252 -1.73 -4.52 -17.78
CA LEU A 252 -0.37 -5.01 -18.03
C LEU A 252 -0.33 -6.53 -18.23
N LEU A 253 -0.98 -7.27 -17.34
CA LEU A 253 -0.86 -8.72 -17.28
C LEU A 253 -1.93 -9.41 -18.15
N TRP A 254 -3.13 -8.85 -18.24
CA TRP A 254 -4.32 -9.54 -18.73
C TRP A 254 -5.07 -8.81 -19.85
N ALA A 255 -4.47 -7.81 -20.50
CA ALA A 255 -5.08 -7.04 -21.61
C ALA A 255 -5.66 -7.85 -22.78
N ARG A 256 -5.44 -9.17 -22.81
CA ARG A 256 -5.99 -10.09 -23.83
C ARG A 256 -7.03 -11.09 -23.30
N ASP A 257 -7.22 -11.23 -21.98
CA ASP A 257 -8.13 -12.23 -21.42
C ASP A 257 -9.52 -11.63 -21.10
N ARG A 258 -10.46 -11.89 -22.02
CA ARG A 258 -11.87 -12.23 -21.77
C ARG A 258 -12.65 -11.39 -20.74
N GLY A 259 -12.80 -10.09 -20.97
CA GLY A 259 -13.97 -9.32 -20.50
C GLY A 259 -14.22 -9.24 -18.99
N LEU A 260 -13.34 -9.78 -18.15
CA LEU A 260 -13.42 -9.63 -16.69
C LEU A 260 -12.77 -8.29 -16.31
N PRO A 261 -13.50 -7.36 -15.69
CA PRO A 261 -12.96 -6.07 -15.27
C PRO A 261 -11.94 -6.19 -14.14
N VAL A 262 -11.91 -7.32 -13.42
CA VAL A 262 -11.00 -7.57 -12.28
C VAL A 262 -10.47 -9.00 -12.36
N PRO A 263 -9.15 -9.25 -12.20
CA PRO A 263 -8.62 -10.60 -12.10
C PRO A 263 -9.18 -11.36 -10.89
N ASP A 264 -9.59 -12.62 -11.09
CA ASP A 264 -10.28 -13.42 -10.07
C ASP A 264 -9.54 -13.53 -8.73
N TYR A 265 -8.22 -13.58 -8.74
CA TYR A 265 -7.42 -13.69 -7.51
C TYR A 265 -7.44 -12.41 -6.69
N VAL A 266 -7.55 -11.24 -7.33
CA VAL A 266 -7.71 -9.96 -6.63
C VAL A 266 -9.11 -9.92 -6.04
N ALA A 267 -10.14 -10.11 -6.87
CA ALA A 267 -11.52 -10.09 -6.41
C ALA A 267 -11.78 -11.09 -5.26
N ARG A 268 -11.18 -12.28 -5.34
CA ARG A 268 -11.25 -13.28 -4.26
C ARG A 268 -10.59 -12.79 -2.97
N ALA A 269 -9.38 -12.24 -3.03
CA ALA A 269 -8.68 -11.78 -1.83
C ALA A 269 -9.44 -10.67 -1.08
N PHE A 270 -10.07 -9.75 -1.81
CA PHE A 270 -10.92 -8.71 -1.21
C PHE A 270 -12.21 -9.29 -0.60
N ARG A 271 -12.87 -10.25 -1.28
CA ARG A 271 -14.03 -10.95 -0.70
C ARG A 271 -13.66 -11.73 0.56
N GLU A 272 -12.55 -12.46 0.53
CA GLU A 272 -12.07 -13.22 1.69
C GLU A 272 -11.78 -12.31 2.90
N ALA A 273 -11.33 -11.07 2.68
CA ALA A 273 -11.17 -10.08 3.75
C ALA A 273 -12.50 -9.68 4.41
N VAL A 274 -13.51 -9.37 3.59
CA VAL A 274 -14.86 -9.04 4.07
C VAL A 274 -15.50 -10.23 4.81
N GLU A 275 -15.38 -11.43 4.26
CA GLU A 275 -15.88 -12.66 4.90
C GLU A 275 -15.17 -12.91 6.24
N ALA A 276 -13.86 -12.69 6.33
CA ALA A 276 -13.11 -12.83 7.57
C ALA A 276 -13.53 -11.82 8.66
N ALA A 277 -13.79 -10.56 8.27
CA ALA A 277 -14.32 -9.52 9.15
C ALA A 277 -15.72 -9.90 9.69
N GLN A 278 -16.62 -10.34 8.81
CA GLN A 278 -17.97 -10.77 9.17
C GLN A 278 -17.95 -11.98 10.12
N ALA A 279 -17.13 -13.00 9.83
CA ALA A 279 -16.99 -14.17 10.69
C ALA A 279 -16.49 -13.80 12.09
N ARG A 280 -15.52 -12.88 12.19
CA ARG A 280 -15.05 -12.38 13.49
C ARG A 280 -16.14 -11.67 14.28
N ARG A 281 -17.01 -10.90 13.63
CA ARG A 281 -18.15 -10.25 14.30
C ARG A 281 -19.20 -11.24 14.78
N ALA A 282 -19.54 -12.26 13.99
CA ALA A 282 -20.47 -13.30 14.40
C ALA A 282 -20.01 -13.99 15.71
N VAL A 283 -18.72 -14.36 15.76
CA VAL A 283 -18.10 -14.93 16.97
C VAL A 283 -18.18 -13.98 18.17
N ARG A 284 -17.91 -12.67 17.98
CA ARG A 284 -18.03 -11.66 19.05
C ARG A 284 -19.47 -11.50 19.57
N LEU A 285 -20.47 -11.73 18.71
CA LEU A 285 -21.89 -11.63 19.04
C LEU A 285 -22.48 -12.95 19.57
N GLY A 286 -21.69 -14.02 19.66
CA GLY A 286 -22.14 -15.33 20.13
C GLY A 286 -23.06 -16.07 19.15
N MET A 287 -22.96 -15.76 17.85
CA MET A 287 -23.62 -16.47 16.76
C MET A 287 -22.67 -17.48 16.11
#